data_AF-A0A927N8V9-F1
#
_entry.id   AF-A0A927N8V9-F1
#
_cell.length_a   1.000
_cell.length_b   1.000
_cell.length_c   1.000
_cell.angle_alpha   90.00
_cell.angle_beta   90.00
_cell.angle_gamma   90.00
#
_symmetry.space_group_name_H-M   'P 1'
#
loop_
_entity.id
_entity.type
_entity.pdbx_description
1 polymer ?
#
loop_
_entity_poly.entity_id
_entity_poly.type
_entity_poly.pdbx_seq_one_letter_code
_entity_poly.pdbx_strand_id
1 'polypeptide(L)'
;MNADRDGRPEAGVEEFCARLIQFDTTNNGPGDSVGEREAADYVASVLTDAGYSPTILESAPGRANVVLRVPGTDPEAEAVLVHAHLDVVPAEPSQWSVPPFSGEIRDGYVWGRGATDMKDMCAMVLAVLRSWTVRGERPRRDIVVAFVADEEAHGDFGAQWLVDNHPDFFAGCAIGISESGGHTFEVDDVRLYPIATAERGTIQFRLTAHGRSGHGSRPNPDNAVLKLVHAVSRIAAYEWPVRLTPTVQAFLERTGAALGVEVDLNDVDATIERLGRAGELASRTVRATVTPTMLEAGYKINVIPGVAHANLDGRALPGTEQEFLDTIDSLLGPDIERENLSYTEAVSSPIDSPWFEAMAAALRAEDPKAVVVPFCMGGGTDAKAFARLGIAGYGFSPLRLPADFRGRAHGVDERVPVDGLRFGARVLDRFLREV
;
A
#
# COMPACT_ATOMS: atom_id res chain seq x y z
N MET A 1 -25.32 -19.90 -14.39
CA MET A 1 -25.50 -20.65 -13.12
C MET A 1 -24.96 -22.09 -13.18
N ASN A 2 -23.80 -22.31 -13.83
CA ASN A 2 -23.18 -23.65 -13.95
C ASN A 2 -21.64 -23.62 -13.86
N ALA A 3 -21.04 -22.46 -13.54
CA ALA A 3 -19.57 -22.29 -13.46
C ALA A 3 -18.98 -22.77 -12.13
N ASP A 4 -19.82 -22.93 -11.10
CA ASP A 4 -19.39 -23.21 -9.72
C ASP A 4 -19.10 -24.70 -9.45
N ARG A 5 -19.40 -25.59 -10.41
CA ARG A 5 -19.24 -27.05 -10.23
C ARG A 5 -17.81 -27.55 -10.45
N ASP A 6 -17.00 -26.81 -11.20
CA ASP A 6 -15.65 -27.28 -11.59
C ASP A 6 -14.55 -26.79 -10.63
N GLY A 7 -14.91 -26.03 -9.58
CA GLY A 7 -13.95 -25.54 -8.58
C GLY A 7 -12.84 -24.66 -9.18
N ARG A 8 -13.15 -23.88 -10.22
CA ARG A 8 -12.20 -22.96 -10.84
C ARG A 8 -11.98 -21.74 -9.95
N PRO A 9 -10.73 -21.29 -9.73
CA PRO A 9 -10.45 -20.18 -8.82
C PRO A 9 -11.06 -18.85 -9.30
N GLU A 10 -11.27 -18.67 -10.61
CA GLU A 10 -11.90 -17.47 -11.15
C GLU A 10 -13.44 -17.48 -11.12
N ALA A 11 -14.07 -18.58 -10.71
CA ALA A 11 -15.53 -18.68 -10.70
C ALA A 11 -16.12 -17.78 -9.61
N GLY A 12 -17.04 -16.89 -9.97
CA GLY A 12 -17.78 -16.10 -8.98
C GLY A 12 -17.01 -14.92 -8.37
N VAL A 13 -15.80 -14.62 -8.85
CA VAL A 13 -14.92 -13.61 -8.24
C VAL A 13 -15.49 -12.20 -8.40
N GLU A 14 -16.08 -11.89 -9.56
CA GLU A 14 -16.72 -10.61 -9.80
C GLU A 14 -17.95 -10.41 -8.90
N GLU A 15 -18.70 -11.46 -8.58
CA GLU A 15 -19.83 -11.39 -7.66
C GLU A 15 -19.39 -11.19 -6.20
N PHE A 16 -18.29 -11.80 -5.78
CA PHE A 16 -17.68 -11.50 -4.47
C PHE A 16 -17.24 -10.04 -4.37
N CYS A 17 -16.55 -9.55 -5.40
CA CYS A 17 -16.08 -8.16 -5.44
C CYS A 17 -17.27 -7.19 -5.41
N ALA A 18 -18.27 -7.41 -6.28
CA ALA A 18 -19.50 -6.64 -6.31
C ALA A 18 -20.21 -6.63 -4.95
N ARG A 19 -20.29 -7.80 -4.28
CA ARG A 19 -20.96 -7.90 -2.99
C ARG A 19 -20.19 -7.18 -1.89
N LEU A 20 -18.86 -7.27 -1.88
CA LEU A 20 -18.02 -6.53 -0.93
C LEU A 20 -18.17 -5.01 -1.11
N ILE A 21 -18.22 -4.53 -2.36
CA ILE A 21 -18.41 -3.09 -2.68
C ILE A 21 -19.74 -2.55 -2.14
N GLN A 22 -20.77 -3.40 -2.05
CA GLN A 22 -22.09 -2.99 -1.52
C GLN A 22 -22.11 -2.71 -0.02
N PHE A 23 -21.08 -3.15 0.72
CA PHE A 23 -20.87 -2.68 2.08
C PHE A 23 -20.15 -1.33 2.00
N ASP A 24 -20.82 -0.26 2.43
CA ASP A 24 -20.19 1.04 2.61
C ASP A 24 -19.25 0.95 3.82
N THR A 25 -17.97 0.72 3.54
CA THR A 25 -16.90 0.57 4.53
C THR A 25 -16.03 1.84 4.63
N THR A 26 -16.65 3.01 4.41
CA THR A 26 -15.91 4.28 4.32
C THR A 26 -15.16 4.59 5.61
N ASN A 27 -13.86 4.83 5.49
CA ASN A 27 -12.98 5.32 6.53
C ASN A 27 -12.68 6.81 6.29
N ASN A 28 -13.17 7.69 7.18
CA ASN A 28 -12.96 9.14 7.11
C ASN A 28 -11.66 9.58 7.83
N GLY A 29 -10.90 8.64 8.39
CA GLY A 29 -9.69 8.88 9.15
C GLY A 29 -9.76 8.32 10.57
N PRO A 30 -8.80 8.69 11.44
CA PRO A 30 -8.58 8.03 12.73
C PRO A 30 -9.85 7.86 13.58
N GLY A 31 -10.27 6.61 13.75
CA GLY A 31 -11.41 6.23 14.58
C GLY A 31 -12.79 6.55 14.01
N ASP A 32 -12.89 7.02 12.76
CA ASP A 32 -14.15 7.36 12.09
C ASP A 32 -14.32 6.50 10.83
N SER A 33 -14.84 5.28 11.03
CA SER A 33 -15.14 4.33 9.95
C SER A 33 -16.51 3.68 10.21
N VAL A 34 -17.16 3.22 9.14
CA VAL A 34 -18.47 2.55 9.17
C VAL A 34 -18.43 1.23 8.42
N GLY A 35 -19.38 0.32 8.66
CA GLY A 35 -19.66 -0.84 7.80
C GLY A 35 -18.63 -1.97 7.78
N GLU A 36 -17.45 -1.78 8.37
CA GLU A 36 -16.38 -2.81 8.40
C GLU A 36 -16.85 -4.10 9.07
N ARG A 37 -17.65 -4.01 10.13
CA ARG A 37 -18.23 -5.19 10.79
C ARG A 37 -19.15 -5.97 9.87
N GLU A 38 -20.03 -5.32 9.15
CA GLU A 38 -20.96 -5.96 8.22
C GLU A 38 -20.20 -6.66 7.07
N ALA A 39 -19.13 -6.04 6.57
CA ALA A 39 -18.24 -6.64 5.58
C ALA A 39 -17.48 -7.85 6.16
N ALA A 40 -16.97 -7.74 7.39
CA ALA A 40 -16.28 -8.83 8.09
C ALA A 40 -17.21 -10.03 8.36
N ASP A 41 -18.45 -9.78 8.78
CA ASP A 41 -19.46 -10.82 8.97
C ASP A 41 -19.78 -11.55 7.65
N TYR A 42 -19.84 -10.81 6.53
CA TYR A 42 -20.01 -11.41 5.21
C TYR A 42 -18.82 -12.28 4.81
N VAL A 43 -17.58 -11.78 4.96
CA VAL A 43 -16.35 -12.55 4.71
C VAL A 43 -16.32 -13.83 5.55
N ALA A 44 -16.62 -13.72 6.84
CA ALA A 44 -16.65 -14.87 7.74
C ALA A 44 -17.73 -15.89 7.35
N SER A 45 -18.91 -15.42 6.91
CA SER A 45 -19.97 -16.29 6.38
C SER A 45 -19.51 -17.05 5.14
N VAL A 46 -18.90 -16.36 4.16
CA VAL A 46 -18.40 -17.01 2.93
C VAL A 46 -17.36 -18.08 3.24
N LEU A 47 -16.42 -17.78 4.15
CA LEU A 47 -15.39 -18.73 4.57
C LEU A 47 -15.99 -19.93 5.32
N THR A 48 -16.97 -19.68 6.19
CA THR A 48 -17.69 -20.75 6.93
C THR A 48 -18.47 -21.65 5.99
N ASP A 49 -19.18 -21.08 5.02
CA ASP A 49 -19.90 -21.83 3.98
C ASP A 49 -18.95 -22.65 3.09
N ALA A 50 -17.72 -22.17 2.90
CA ALA A 50 -16.63 -22.90 2.26
C ALA A 50 -15.93 -23.93 3.17
N GLY A 51 -16.44 -24.16 4.39
CA GLY A 51 -15.95 -25.20 5.31
C GLY A 51 -14.76 -24.81 6.17
N TYR A 52 -14.41 -23.52 6.22
CA TYR A 52 -13.36 -22.99 7.10
C TYR A 52 -13.92 -22.51 8.45
N SER A 53 -13.03 -22.20 9.39
CA SER A 53 -13.39 -21.67 10.72
C SER A 53 -12.65 -20.35 10.96
N PRO A 54 -13.08 -19.25 10.31
CA PRO A 54 -12.49 -17.93 10.53
C PRO A 54 -12.79 -17.40 11.94
N THR A 55 -11.92 -16.55 12.45
CA THR A 55 -12.11 -15.82 13.71
C THR A 55 -12.33 -14.35 13.41
N ILE A 56 -13.43 -13.77 13.91
CA ILE A 56 -13.64 -12.32 13.88
C ILE A 56 -13.04 -11.72 15.15
N LEU A 57 -12.18 -10.71 15.00
CA LEU A 57 -11.52 -9.99 16.08
C LEU A 57 -11.85 -8.50 15.97
N GLU A 58 -12.52 -7.97 16.98
CA GLU A 58 -13.02 -6.59 16.99
C GLU A 58 -12.18 -5.74 17.96
N SER A 59 -11.46 -4.75 17.42
CA SER A 59 -10.55 -3.88 18.18
C SER A 59 -11.27 -2.73 18.89
N ALA A 60 -12.39 -2.30 18.32
CA ALA A 60 -13.36 -1.35 18.86
C ALA A 60 -14.73 -1.60 18.22
N PRO A 61 -15.85 -1.07 18.78
CA PRO A 61 -17.18 -1.29 18.21
C PRO A 61 -17.25 -0.94 16.71
N GLY A 62 -17.59 -1.92 15.87
CA GLY A 62 -17.65 -1.78 14.42
C GLY A 62 -16.32 -2.02 13.68
N ARG A 63 -15.17 -1.99 14.38
CA ARG A 63 -13.83 -2.15 13.79
C ARG A 63 -13.40 -3.61 13.81
N ALA A 64 -13.85 -4.37 12.81
CA ALA A 64 -13.71 -5.83 12.81
C ALA A 64 -12.68 -6.33 11.79
N ASN A 65 -11.86 -7.27 12.24
CA ASN A 65 -10.90 -8.01 11.44
C ASN A 65 -11.33 -9.48 11.33
N VAL A 66 -10.98 -10.17 10.25
CA VAL A 66 -11.21 -11.61 10.08
C VAL A 66 -9.89 -12.32 9.84
N VAL A 67 -9.56 -13.30 10.68
CA VAL A 67 -8.34 -14.09 10.56
C VAL A 67 -8.66 -15.57 10.35
N LEU A 68 -7.97 -16.21 9.43
CA LEU A 68 -8.09 -17.63 9.13
C LEU A 68 -6.71 -18.24 8.91
N ARG A 69 -6.45 -19.42 9.47
CA ARG A 69 -5.30 -20.24 9.08
C ARG A 69 -5.80 -21.48 8.34
N VAL A 70 -5.34 -21.66 7.11
CA VAL A 70 -5.60 -22.83 6.26
C VAL A 70 -4.41 -23.78 6.39
N PRO A 71 -4.58 -24.95 7.02
CA PRO A 71 -3.46 -25.86 7.25
C PRO A 71 -2.91 -26.46 5.96
N GLY A 72 -1.60 -26.38 5.78
CA GLY A 72 -0.85 -27.00 4.68
C GLY A 72 -0.63 -28.49 4.86
N THR A 73 -0.12 -29.16 3.82
CA THR A 73 0.24 -30.58 3.87
C THR A 73 1.62 -30.84 4.50
N ASP A 74 2.48 -29.83 4.55
CA ASP A 74 3.84 -29.89 5.10
C ASP A 74 3.94 -29.02 6.37
N PRO A 75 3.96 -29.61 7.57
CA PRO A 75 3.95 -28.88 8.83
C PRO A 75 5.29 -28.20 9.16
N GLU A 76 6.38 -28.56 8.48
CA GLU A 76 7.71 -27.96 8.69
C GLU A 76 7.94 -26.73 7.80
N ALA A 77 7.03 -26.47 6.87
CA ALA A 77 7.16 -25.41 5.91
C ALA A 77 6.62 -24.08 6.48
N GLU A 78 7.40 -23.01 6.32
CA GLU A 78 7.03 -21.68 6.79
C GLU A 78 5.75 -21.18 6.12
N ALA A 79 4.86 -20.56 6.89
CA ALA A 79 3.57 -20.10 6.41
C ALA A 79 3.69 -18.86 5.51
N VAL A 80 2.67 -18.62 4.70
CA VAL A 80 2.49 -17.40 3.91
C VAL A 80 1.29 -16.63 4.43
N LEU A 81 1.48 -15.35 4.74
CA LEU A 81 0.41 -14.43 5.05
C LEU A 81 -0.16 -13.83 3.75
N VAL A 82 -1.48 -13.81 3.63
CA VAL A 82 -2.21 -13.04 2.63
C VAL A 82 -3.08 -12.06 3.40
N HIS A 83 -2.82 -10.76 3.28
CA HIS A 83 -3.63 -9.75 3.95
C HIS A 83 -4.25 -8.78 2.96
N ALA A 84 -5.46 -8.33 3.28
CA ALA A 84 -6.21 -7.37 2.50
C ALA A 84 -7.13 -6.56 3.42
N HIS A 85 -7.33 -5.28 3.12
CA HIS A 85 -8.19 -4.42 3.93
C HIS A 85 -9.64 -4.39 3.41
N LEU A 86 -10.58 -4.14 4.32
CA LEU A 86 -12.02 -4.09 4.04
C LEU A 86 -12.53 -2.66 3.89
N ASP A 87 -11.87 -1.70 4.53
CA ASP A 87 -12.23 -0.29 4.48
C ASP A 87 -11.87 0.35 3.14
N VAL A 88 -12.41 1.54 2.92
CA VAL A 88 -12.18 2.29 1.69
C VAL A 88 -12.17 3.78 1.98
N VAL A 89 -11.44 4.57 1.19
CA VAL A 89 -11.57 6.05 1.27
C VAL A 89 -12.97 6.56 0.92
N PRO A 90 -13.32 7.78 1.35
CA PRO A 90 -14.59 8.40 1.00
C PRO A 90 -14.83 8.53 -0.52
N ALA A 91 -16.11 8.55 -0.89
CA ALA A 91 -16.56 8.77 -2.26
C ALA A 91 -17.72 9.78 -2.25
N GLU A 92 -17.60 10.84 -3.06
CA GLU A 92 -18.64 11.85 -3.23
C GLU A 92 -19.65 11.39 -4.31
N PRO A 93 -20.87 10.92 -3.95
CA PRO A 93 -21.75 10.27 -4.92
C PRO A 93 -22.13 11.15 -6.10
N SER A 94 -22.17 12.48 -5.92
CA SER A 94 -22.50 13.43 -6.99
C SER A 94 -21.45 13.53 -8.10
N GLN A 95 -20.22 13.06 -7.84
CA GLN A 95 -19.15 13.03 -8.83
C GLN A 95 -19.11 11.74 -9.66
N TRP A 96 -19.85 10.71 -9.24
CA TRP A 96 -19.75 9.38 -9.84
C TRP A 96 -20.81 9.12 -10.90
N SER A 97 -20.42 8.38 -11.94
CA SER A 97 -21.29 7.93 -13.01
C SER A 97 -22.26 6.82 -12.57
N VAL A 98 -21.93 6.10 -11.49
CA VAL A 98 -22.78 5.11 -10.82
C VAL A 98 -22.66 5.28 -9.31
N PRO A 99 -23.66 4.88 -8.49
CA PRO A 99 -23.52 4.97 -7.03
C PRO A 99 -22.24 4.26 -6.57
N PRO A 100 -21.37 4.90 -5.76
CA PRO A 100 -20.05 4.37 -5.41
C PRO A 100 -20.09 2.98 -4.75
N PHE A 101 -21.16 2.67 -4.01
CA PHE A 101 -21.35 1.39 -3.32
C PHE A 101 -22.39 0.49 -4.01
N SER A 102 -22.57 0.63 -5.33
CA SER A 102 -23.54 -0.20 -6.08
C SER A 102 -23.05 -1.64 -6.29
N GLY A 103 -21.74 -1.83 -6.49
CA GLY A 103 -21.19 -3.11 -6.94
C GLY A 103 -21.70 -3.51 -8.32
N GLU A 104 -22.06 -2.54 -9.17
CA GLU A 104 -22.68 -2.81 -10.47
C GLU A 104 -21.69 -3.52 -11.40
N ILE A 105 -22.06 -4.70 -11.91
CA ILE A 105 -21.29 -5.40 -12.93
C ILE A 105 -21.82 -4.96 -14.30
N ARG A 106 -21.09 -4.06 -14.97
CA ARG A 106 -21.51 -3.45 -16.25
C ARG A 106 -20.31 -3.23 -17.16
N ASP A 107 -20.51 -3.45 -18.46
CA ASP A 107 -19.54 -3.18 -19.54
C ASP A 107 -18.19 -3.90 -19.37
N GLY A 108 -18.20 -5.08 -18.74
CA GLY A 108 -16.98 -5.88 -18.47
C GLY A 108 -16.20 -5.43 -17.23
N TYR A 109 -16.78 -4.57 -16.39
CA TYR A 109 -16.19 -4.09 -15.13
C TYR A 109 -17.12 -4.35 -13.95
N VAL A 110 -16.53 -4.49 -12.77
CA VAL A 110 -17.23 -4.31 -11.48
C VAL A 110 -16.99 -2.87 -11.04
N TRP A 111 -18.06 -2.10 -10.87
CA TRP A 111 -17.98 -0.69 -10.53
C TRP A 111 -18.17 -0.44 -9.03
N GLY A 112 -17.35 0.46 -8.50
CA GLY A 112 -17.55 1.03 -7.17
C GLY A 112 -16.25 1.32 -6.44
N ARG A 113 -16.39 2.05 -5.34
CA ARG A 113 -15.29 2.39 -4.44
C ARG A 113 -14.74 1.10 -3.80
N GLY A 114 -13.42 0.95 -3.87
CA GLY A 114 -12.67 -0.20 -3.42
C GLY A 114 -12.63 -1.36 -4.43
N ALA A 115 -13.12 -1.16 -5.65
CA ALA A 115 -13.00 -2.15 -6.71
C ALA A 115 -11.54 -2.49 -7.05
N THR A 116 -10.60 -1.59 -6.81
CA THR A 116 -9.15 -1.80 -7.00
C THR A 116 -8.32 -1.60 -5.74
N ASP A 117 -8.93 -1.06 -4.67
CA ASP A 117 -8.27 -0.80 -3.40
C ASP A 117 -9.22 -1.01 -2.18
N MET A 118 -9.30 -2.21 -1.62
CA MET A 118 -8.75 -3.45 -2.19
C MET A 118 -9.72 -4.64 -2.16
N LYS A 119 -11.02 -4.37 -2.37
CA LYS A 119 -12.08 -5.39 -2.36
C LYS A 119 -11.96 -6.40 -3.51
N ASP A 120 -11.22 -6.08 -4.58
CA ASP A 120 -10.75 -7.03 -5.57
C ASP A 120 -9.90 -8.14 -4.95
N MET A 121 -8.86 -7.77 -4.18
CA MET A 121 -7.99 -8.74 -3.54
C MET A 121 -8.76 -9.58 -2.53
N CYS A 122 -9.64 -8.94 -1.75
CA CYS A 122 -10.53 -9.66 -0.85
C CYS A 122 -11.37 -10.71 -1.59
N ALA A 123 -11.97 -10.34 -2.73
CA ALA A 123 -12.76 -11.23 -3.55
C ALA A 123 -11.94 -12.37 -4.17
N MET A 124 -10.72 -12.09 -4.65
CA MET A 124 -9.81 -13.09 -5.20
C MET A 124 -9.45 -14.14 -4.14
N VAL A 125 -9.12 -13.72 -2.91
CA VAL A 125 -8.81 -14.63 -1.80
C VAL A 125 -10.01 -15.52 -1.47
N LEU A 126 -11.21 -14.94 -1.35
CA LEU A 126 -12.44 -15.72 -1.10
C LEU A 126 -12.72 -16.75 -2.21
N ALA A 127 -12.55 -16.37 -3.47
CA ALA A 127 -12.76 -17.25 -4.61
C ALA A 127 -11.74 -18.40 -4.64
N VAL A 128 -10.46 -18.12 -4.40
CA VAL A 128 -9.40 -19.14 -4.32
C VAL A 128 -9.67 -20.13 -3.20
N LEU A 129 -9.96 -19.66 -1.98
CA LEU A 129 -10.25 -20.55 -0.85
C LEU A 129 -11.49 -21.41 -1.10
N ARG A 130 -12.59 -20.83 -1.61
CA ARG A 130 -13.78 -21.61 -1.99
C ARG A 130 -13.44 -22.68 -3.02
N SER A 131 -12.59 -22.34 -4.00
CA SER A 131 -12.20 -23.26 -5.06
C SER A 131 -11.37 -24.45 -4.55
N TRP A 132 -10.53 -24.28 -3.53
CA TRP A 132 -9.79 -25.38 -2.90
C TRP A 132 -10.72 -26.36 -2.20
N THR A 133 -11.72 -25.87 -1.46
CA THR A 133 -12.73 -26.74 -0.84
C THR A 133 -13.47 -27.56 -1.88
N VAL A 134 -13.93 -26.92 -2.98
CA VAL A 134 -14.66 -27.63 -4.06
C VAL A 134 -13.78 -28.68 -4.73
N ARG A 135 -12.49 -28.40 -4.93
CA ARG A 135 -11.52 -29.34 -5.53
C ARG A 135 -11.00 -30.39 -4.54
N GLY A 136 -11.24 -30.23 -3.24
CA GLY A 136 -10.65 -31.08 -2.20
C GLY A 136 -9.13 -30.94 -2.10
N GLU A 137 -8.60 -29.76 -2.42
CA GLU A 137 -7.16 -29.47 -2.46
C GLU A 137 -6.69 -28.74 -1.21
N ARG A 138 -5.41 -28.90 -0.88
CA ARG A 138 -4.74 -28.19 0.20
C ARG A 138 -3.40 -27.64 -0.30
N PRO A 139 -2.99 -26.45 0.16
CA PRO A 139 -1.66 -25.90 -0.16
C PRO A 139 -0.56 -26.74 0.49
N ARG A 140 0.68 -26.61 0.00
CA ARG A 140 1.82 -27.28 0.63
C ARG A 140 2.06 -26.72 2.04
N ARG A 141 2.13 -25.40 2.15
CA ARG A 141 2.42 -24.66 3.39
C ARG A 141 1.14 -24.12 4.01
N ASP A 142 1.21 -23.74 5.27
CA ASP A 142 0.11 -23.01 5.92
C ASP A 142 -0.12 -21.67 5.21
N ILE A 143 -1.37 -21.36 4.92
CA ILE A 143 -1.78 -20.03 4.43
C ILE A 143 -2.54 -19.33 5.53
N VAL A 144 -1.99 -18.23 6.04
CA VAL A 144 -2.68 -17.35 6.99
C VAL A 144 -3.32 -16.23 6.19
N VAL A 145 -4.60 -15.99 6.42
CA VAL A 145 -5.37 -14.93 5.77
C VAL A 145 -5.85 -13.96 6.82
N ALA A 146 -5.65 -12.66 6.56
CA ALA A 146 -6.17 -11.59 7.40
C ALA A 146 -6.92 -10.56 6.53
N PHE A 147 -8.22 -10.44 6.76
CA PHE A 147 -9.02 -9.32 6.26
C PHE A 147 -9.07 -8.27 7.35
N VAL A 148 -8.46 -7.12 7.13
CA VAL A 148 -8.19 -6.13 8.18
C VAL A 148 -9.03 -4.87 7.99
N ALA A 149 -9.26 -4.16 9.08
CA ALA A 149 -9.89 -2.85 9.10
C ALA A 149 -8.83 -1.73 9.06
N ASP A 150 -9.27 -0.49 8.86
CA ASP A 150 -8.51 0.73 9.15
C ASP A 150 -7.23 1.02 8.34
N GLU A 151 -6.97 0.33 7.23
CA GLU A 151 -5.75 0.54 6.44
C GLU A 151 -5.71 1.96 5.85
N GLU A 152 -6.84 2.44 5.32
CA GLU A 152 -6.97 3.75 4.64
C GLU A 152 -6.84 4.94 5.61
N ALA A 153 -6.53 4.67 6.88
CA ALA A 153 -6.09 5.63 7.88
C ALA A 153 -4.66 5.32 8.38
N HIS A 154 -4.51 4.38 9.31
CA HIS A 154 -3.22 4.07 9.96
C HIS A 154 -3.06 2.60 10.38
N GLY A 155 -4.11 1.78 10.26
CA GLY A 155 -4.13 0.39 10.72
C GLY A 155 -4.21 0.23 12.24
N ASP A 156 -4.46 1.31 13.01
CA ASP A 156 -4.51 1.32 14.48
C ASP A 156 -5.58 0.40 15.05
N PHE A 157 -6.66 0.18 14.28
CA PHE A 157 -7.73 -0.75 14.62
C PHE A 157 -7.65 -2.08 13.82
N GLY A 158 -6.67 -2.17 12.92
CA GLY A 158 -6.47 -3.24 11.97
C GLY A 158 -5.17 -4.00 12.18
N ALA A 159 -4.29 -3.96 11.18
CA ALA A 159 -3.04 -4.72 11.18
C ALA A 159 -2.11 -4.37 12.36
N GLN A 160 -1.99 -3.10 12.75
CA GLN A 160 -1.18 -2.72 13.93
C GLN A 160 -1.73 -3.37 15.20
N TRP A 161 -3.05 -3.28 15.40
CA TRP A 161 -3.71 -3.87 16.56
C TRP A 161 -3.58 -5.39 16.59
N LEU A 162 -3.74 -6.06 15.44
CA LEU A 162 -3.56 -7.50 15.31
C LEU A 162 -2.14 -7.94 15.65
N VAL A 163 -1.13 -7.21 15.16
CA VAL A 163 0.28 -7.48 15.48
C VAL A 163 0.56 -7.28 16.97
N ASP A 164 -0.02 -6.27 17.59
CA ASP A 164 0.22 -5.95 19.01
C ASP A 164 -0.52 -6.90 19.97
N ASN A 165 -1.74 -7.31 19.64
CA ASN A 165 -2.64 -8.02 20.56
C ASN A 165 -2.83 -9.49 20.21
N HIS A 166 -2.60 -9.86 18.95
CA HIS A 166 -2.87 -11.18 18.39
C HIS A 166 -1.71 -11.73 17.52
N PRO A 167 -0.42 -11.53 17.90
CA PRO A 167 0.72 -11.94 17.06
C PRO A 167 0.76 -13.45 16.80
N ASP A 168 0.19 -14.25 17.71
CA ASP A 168 0.18 -15.72 17.63
C ASP A 168 -0.50 -16.26 16.37
N PHE A 169 -1.46 -15.53 15.77
CA PHE A 169 -2.06 -15.97 14.50
C PHE A 169 -1.06 -15.98 13.35
N PHE A 170 -0.05 -15.13 13.39
CA PHE A 170 0.95 -14.93 12.34
C PHE A 170 2.25 -15.68 12.61
N ALA A 171 2.33 -16.42 13.73
CA ALA A 171 3.50 -17.22 14.08
C ALA A 171 3.88 -18.17 12.93
N GLY A 172 5.18 -18.19 12.60
CA GLY A 172 5.74 -19.02 11.54
C GLY A 172 5.50 -18.52 10.11
N CYS A 173 4.91 -17.35 9.90
CA CYS A 173 4.85 -16.73 8.57
C CYS A 173 6.24 -16.20 8.18
N ALA A 174 6.75 -16.60 7.02
CA ALA A 174 8.01 -16.07 6.48
C ALA A 174 7.79 -14.81 5.64
N ILE A 175 6.70 -14.79 4.88
CA ILE A 175 6.36 -13.70 3.97
C ILE A 175 4.88 -13.31 4.08
N GLY A 176 4.58 -12.09 3.68
CA GLY A 176 3.22 -11.57 3.49
C GLY A 176 3.03 -11.06 2.07
N ILE A 177 1.86 -11.27 1.48
CA ILE A 177 1.44 -10.64 0.23
C ILE A 177 0.19 -9.78 0.43
N SER A 178 0.15 -8.62 -0.23
CA SER A 178 -0.98 -7.68 -0.16
C SER A 178 -1.05 -6.72 -1.36
N GLU A 179 -1.64 -5.56 -1.18
CA GLU A 179 -1.90 -4.53 -2.17
C GLU A 179 -0.66 -3.94 -2.88
N SER A 180 -0.93 -3.05 -3.83
CA SER A 180 0.06 -2.16 -4.43
C SER A 180 1.22 -2.85 -5.18
N GLY A 181 0.93 -3.97 -5.84
CA GLY A 181 1.80 -4.59 -6.85
C GLY A 181 1.13 -5.78 -7.54
N GLY A 182 1.81 -6.45 -8.46
CA GLY A 182 1.31 -7.62 -9.20
C GLY A 182 0.36 -7.29 -10.36
N HIS A 183 -0.02 -6.04 -10.58
CA HIS A 183 -0.88 -5.65 -11.69
C HIS A 183 -0.09 -5.22 -12.93
N THR A 184 -0.66 -5.40 -14.13
CA THR A 184 -0.01 -4.97 -15.38
C THR A 184 0.14 -3.46 -15.47
N PHE A 185 1.31 -3.03 -15.89
CA PHE A 185 1.61 -1.69 -16.36
C PHE A 185 2.19 -1.78 -17.78
N GLU A 186 1.38 -1.41 -18.78
CA GLU A 186 1.78 -1.48 -20.19
C GLU A 186 2.48 -0.18 -20.62
N VAL A 187 3.69 -0.33 -21.14
CA VAL A 187 4.51 0.74 -21.73
C VAL A 187 5.02 0.24 -23.06
N ASP A 188 4.67 0.96 -24.13
CA ASP A 188 4.88 0.52 -25.51
C ASP A 188 4.32 -0.90 -25.71
N ASP A 189 5.11 -1.85 -26.23
CA ASP A 189 4.71 -3.25 -26.40
C ASP A 189 5.08 -4.15 -25.19
N VAL A 190 5.57 -3.56 -24.09
CA VAL A 190 6.03 -4.28 -22.90
C VAL A 190 4.98 -4.25 -21.79
N ARG A 191 4.63 -5.43 -21.27
CA ARG A 191 3.74 -5.58 -20.11
C ARG A 191 4.57 -5.82 -18.86
N LEU A 192 4.86 -4.73 -18.16
CA LEU A 192 5.53 -4.78 -16.86
C LEU A 192 4.54 -5.25 -15.79
N TYR A 193 5.04 -6.01 -14.84
CA TYR A 193 4.33 -6.41 -13.62
C TYR A 193 5.20 -6.03 -12.42
N PRO A 194 5.02 -4.82 -11.88
CA PRO A 194 5.75 -4.36 -10.71
C PRO A 194 5.29 -5.14 -9.47
N ILE A 195 6.19 -5.83 -8.77
CA ILE A 195 5.93 -6.44 -7.46
C ILE A 195 6.56 -5.55 -6.41
N ALA A 196 5.78 -5.04 -5.47
CA ALA A 196 6.32 -4.16 -4.45
C ALA A 196 7.23 -4.96 -3.51
N THR A 197 8.50 -4.60 -3.43
CA THR A 197 9.47 -5.21 -2.51
C THR A 197 10.06 -4.18 -1.56
N ALA A 198 9.59 -2.94 -1.61
CA ALA A 198 10.02 -1.90 -0.71
C ALA A 198 8.96 -0.81 -0.60
N GLU A 199 8.95 -0.12 0.54
CA GLU A 199 8.07 1.02 0.80
C GLU A 199 8.86 2.10 1.52
N ARG A 200 8.61 3.35 1.17
CA ARG A 200 9.25 4.50 1.85
C ARG A 200 8.80 4.59 3.30
N GLY A 201 9.67 5.11 4.14
CA GLY A 201 9.33 5.49 5.52
C GLY A 201 8.57 6.80 5.53
N THR A 202 7.66 6.97 6.48
CA THR A 202 6.89 8.19 6.69
C THR A 202 7.37 8.85 7.97
N ILE A 203 7.88 10.07 7.89
CA ILE A 203 8.44 10.81 9.03
C ILE A 203 7.81 12.20 9.03
N GLN A 204 6.75 12.36 9.80
CA GLN A 204 6.05 13.64 9.95
C GLN A 204 6.53 14.33 11.22
N PHE A 205 6.87 15.61 11.11
CA PHE A 205 7.41 16.36 12.24
C PHE A 205 6.96 17.82 12.23
N ARG A 206 6.91 18.40 13.43
CA ARG A 206 6.65 19.81 13.66
C ARG A 206 7.95 20.52 13.98
N LEU A 207 8.14 21.68 13.37
CA LEU A 207 9.17 22.65 13.74
C LEU A 207 8.53 23.76 14.55
N THR A 208 9.14 24.12 15.67
CA THR A 208 8.72 25.23 16.52
C THR A 208 9.87 26.23 16.68
N ALA A 209 9.58 27.49 16.40
CA ALA A 209 10.50 28.59 16.62
C ALA A 209 9.97 29.50 17.73
N HIS A 210 10.84 29.87 18.66
CA HIS A 210 10.55 30.84 19.71
C HIS A 210 11.25 32.19 19.45
N GLY A 211 10.57 33.26 19.85
CA GLY A 211 11.08 34.62 19.73
C GLY A 211 10.40 35.59 20.68
N ARG A 212 10.77 36.86 20.56
CA ARG A 212 10.29 37.94 21.42
C ARG A 212 9.09 38.65 20.82
N SER A 213 7.96 38.53 21.52
CA SER A 213 6.75 39.29 21.20
C SER A 213 6.99 40.80 21.27
N GLY A 214 6.35 41.56 20.39
CA GLY A 214 6.55 43.01 20.32
C GLY A 214 5.58 43.73 19.42
N HIS A 215 5.67 45.07 19.39
CA HIS A 215 4.89 45.87 18.45
C HIS A 215 5.58 45.88 17.08
N GLY A 216 4.82 45.72 15.99
CA GLY A 216 5.36 45.62 14.62
C GLY A 216 6.18 46.84 14.16
N SER A 217 5.97 48.02 14.75
CA SER A 217 6.80 49.22 14.49
C SER A 217 8.15 49.23 15.22
N ARG A 218 8.43 48.23 16.06
CA ARG A 218 9.66 48.07 16.83
C ARG A 218 10.26 46.69 16.50
N PRO A 219 10.83 46.51 15.29
CA PRO A 219 11.40 45.24 14.89
C PRO A 219 12.50 44.81 15.87
N ASN A 220 12.60 43.52 16.11
CA ASN A 220 13.64 42.93 16.93
C ASN A 220 14.23 41.69 16.21
N PRO A 221 15.53 41.39 16.42
CA PRO A 221 16.20 40.29 15.71
C PRO A 221 15.76 38.89 16.17
N ASP A 222 15.10 38.81 17.32
CA ASP A 222 14.63 37.56 17.94
C ASP A 222 13.19 37.26 17.49
N ASN A 223 13.00 37.10 16.18
CA ASN A 223 11.68 36.98 15.56
C ASN A 223 11.39 35.52 15.18
N ALA A 224 10.38 34.92 15.83
CA ALA A 224 9.98 33.52 15.62
C ALA A 224 9.63 33.22 14.15
N VAL A 225 8.94 34.15 13.47
CA VAL A 225 8.54 33.99 12.06
C VAL A 225 9.77 33.91 11.17
N LEU A 226 10.72 34.82 11.33
CA LEU A 226 11.93 34.84 10.49
C LEU A 226 12.81 33.60 10.73
N LYS A 227 12.97 33.18 11.98
CA LYS A 227 13.69 31.95 12.34
C LYS A 227 13.10 30.74 11.64
N LEU A 228 11.78 30.56 11.75
CA LEU A 228 11.06 29.45 11.13
C LEU A 228 11.14 29.50 9.60
N VAL A 229 10.87 30.66 9.00
CA VAL A 229 10.92 30.84 7.53
C VAL A 229 12.32 30.50 6.99
N HIS A 230 13.39 30.89 7.67
CA HIS A 230 14.74 30.53 7.24
C HIS A 230 15.01 29.03 7.34
N ALA A 231 14.53 28.36 8.38
CA ALA A 231 14.69 26.91 8.52
C ALA A 231 13.90 26.14 7.45
N VAL A 232 12.63 26.48 7.27
CA VAL A 232 11.78 25.87 6.22
C VAL A 232 12.36 26.13 4.84
N SER A 233 12.88 27.33 4.58
CA SER A 233 13.53 27.66 3.30
C SER A 233 14.79 26.81 3.05
N ARG A 234 15.64 26.59 4.07
CA ARG A 234 16.80 25.69 3.93
C ARG A 234 16.39 24.24 3.65
N ILE A 235 15.35 23.75 4.31
CA ILE A 235 14.81 22.40 4.05
C ILE A 235 14.25 22.30 2.64
N ALA A 236 13.43 23.26 2.22
CA ALA A 236 12.79 23.26 0.91
C ALA A 236 13.79 23.41 -0.26
N ALA A 237 14.91 24.10 -0.02
CA ALA A 237 15.99 24.27 -1.00
C ALA A 237 17.02 23.14 -0.99
N TYR A 238 16.93 22.18 -0.05
CA TYR A 238 17.89 21.09 0.04
C TYR A 238 17.65 20.06 -1.07
N GLU A 239 18.67 19.87 -1.92
CA GLU A 239 18.66 18.85 -2.96
C GLU A 239 19.08 17.50 -2.37
N TRP A 240 18.12 16.59 -2.24
CA TRP A 240 18.40 15.25 -1.74
C TRP A 240 19.25 14.46 -2.74
N PRO A 241 20.34 13.81 -2.30
CA PRO A 241 21.19 13.03 -3.18
C PRO A 241 20.48 11.76 -3.62
N VAL A 242 20.81 11.26 -4.81
CA VAL A 242 20.37 9.94 -5.26
C VAL A 242 20.88 8.87 -4.29
N ARG A 243 19.97 7.98 -3.89
CA ARG A 243 20.24 6.78 -3.10
C ARG A 243 19.48 5.63 -3.74
N LEU A 244 20.21 4.75 -4.43
CA LEU A 244 19.63 3.57 -5.05
C LEU A 244 19.56 2.43 -4.04
N THR A 245 18.34 2.01 -3.71
CA THR A 245 18.11 0.75 -2.99
C THR A 245 18.25 -0.42 -3.96
N PRO A 246 18.51 -1.66 -3.47
CA PRO A 246 18.58 -2.84 -4.33
C PRO A 246 17.33 -3.01 -5.21
N THR A 247 16.15 -2.74 -4.65
CA THR A 247 14.86 -2.75 -5.36
C THR A 247 14.84 -1.77 -6.52
N VAL A 248 15.23 -0.51 -6.30
CA VAL A 248 15.18 0.54 -7.32
C VAL A 248 16.23 0.32 -8.40
N GLN A 249 17.44 -0.12 -8.02
CA GLN A 249 18.46 -0.48 -9.00
C GLN A 249 17.98 -1.61 -9.92
N ALA A 250 17.48 -2.70 -9.33
CA ALA A 250 16.95 -3.83 -10.09
C ALA A 250 15.73 -3.45 -10.94
N PHE A 251 14.89 -2.53 -10.47
CA PHE A 251 13.79 -1.96 -11.28
C PHE A 251 14.33 -1.30 -12.55
N LEU A 252 15.28 -0.36 -12.42
CA LEU A 252 15.83 0.39 -13.55
C LEU A 252 16.49 -0.55 -14.55
N GLU A 253 17.33 -1.47 -14.08
CA GLU A 253 18.05 -2.44 -14.91
C GLU A 253 17.10 -3.39 -15.66
N ARG A 254 16.16 -4.03 -14.97
CA ARG A 254 15.21 -4.98 -15.58
C ARG A 254 14.26 -4.29 -16.55
N THR A 255 13.81 -3.09 -16.22
CA THR A 255 12.92 -2.28 -17.07
C THR A 255 13.66 -1.80 -18.31
N GLY A 256 14.88 -1.28 -18.18
CA GLY A 256 15.70 -0.86 -19.30
C GLY A 256 16.01 -2.01 -20.25
N ALA A 257 16.36 -3.19 -19.72
CA ALA A 257 16.55 -4.39 -20.53
C ALA A 257 15.29 -4.79 -21.31
N ALA A 258 14.12 -4.68 -20.69
CA ALA A 258 12.85 -5.02 -21.34
C ALA A 258 12.44 -4.02 -22.43
N LEU A 259 12.70 -2.74 -22.22
CA LEU A 259 12.41 -1.66 -23.18
C LEU A 259 13.50 -1.46 -24.24
N GLY A 260 14.67 -2.10 -24.08
CA GLY A 260 15.83 -1.85 -24.93
C GLY A 260 16.46 -0.47 -24.71
N VAL A 261 16.31 0.09 -23.52
CA VAL A 261 16.83 1.40 -23.10
C VAL A 261 18.09 1.21 -22.28
N GLU A 262 19.15 1.96 -22.61
CA GLU A 262 20.40 1.96 -21.85
C GLU A 262 20.20 2.58 -20.46
N VAL A 263 20.68 1.88 -19.43
CA VAL A 263 20.61 2.29 -18.03
C VAL A 263 21.98 2.78 -17.59
N ASP A 264 22.06 4.04 -17.15
CA ASP A 264 23.24 4.61 -16.49
C ASP A 264 22.89 4.95 -15.04
N LEU A 265 23.44 4.18 -14.09
CA LEU A 265 23.20 4.39 -12.67
C LEU A 265 23.99 5.57 -12.08
N ASN A 266 24.90 6.19 -12.86
CA ASN A 266 25.57 7.43 -12.47
C ASN A 266 24.76 8.68 -12.84
N ASP A 267 23.88 8.57 -13.84
CA ASP A 267 22.92 9.61 -14.25
C ASP A 267 21.50 9.04 -14.21
N VAL A 268 21.01 8.88 -12.99
CA VAL A 268 19.70 8.24 -12.71
C VAL A 268 18.54 9.08 -13.23
N ASP A 269 18.64 10.40 -13.22
CA ASP A 269 17.58 11.28 -13.72
C ASP A 269 17.43 11.15 -15.23
N ALA A 270 18.54 11.17 -15.97
CA ALA A 270 18.50 10.92 -17.42
C ALA A 270 18.04 9.50 -17.75
N THR A 271 18.40 8.51 -16.92
CA THR A 271 17.87 7.13 -17.07
C THR A 271 16.37 7.07 -16.86
N ILE A 272 15.83 7.71 -15.83
CA ILE A 272 14.38 7.79 -15.59
C ILE A 272 13.67 8.45 -16.76
N GLU A 273 14.21 9.56 -17.27
CA GLU A 273 13.66 10.26 -18.44
C GLU A 273 13.64 9.35 -19.69
N ARG A 274 14.74 8.63 -19.96
CA ARG A 274 14.83 7.69 -21.08
C ARG A 274 13.85 6.51 -20.98
N LEU A 275 13.53 6.06 -19.76
CA LEU A 275 12.54 5.00 -19.51
C LEU A 275 11.09 5.50 -19.65
N GLY A 276 10.88 6.81 -19.83
CA GLY A 276 9.56 7.42 -20.04
C GLY A 276 8.57 7.07 -18.93
N ARG A 277 7.36 6.64 -19.31
CA ARG A 277 6.29 6.28 -18.36
C ARG A 277 6.69 5.17 -17.38
N ALA A 278 7.60 4.27 -17.76
CA ALA A 278 8.09 3.25 -16.83
C ALA A 278 9.02 3.87 -15.77
N GLY A 279 9.87 4.83 -16.16
CA GLY A 279 10.74 5.56 -15.24
C GLY A 279 9.97 6.33 -14.16
N GLU A 280 8.76 6.80 -14.46
CA GLU A 280 7.91 7.51 -13.49
C GLU A 280 7.63 6.67 -12.22
N LEU A 281 7.58 5.33 -12.33
CA LEU A 281 7.37 4.42 -11.21
C LEU A 281 8.52 4.48 -10.18
N ALA A 282 9.76 4.79 -10.62
CA ALA A 282 10.92 4.93 -9.74
C ALA A 282 11.23 6.39 -9.36
N SER A 283 10.68 7.37 -10.08
CA SER A 283 11.06 8.79 -9.92
C SER A 283 10.95 9.32 -8.49
N ARG A 284 9.98 8.81 -7.72
CA ARG A 284 9.73 9.21 -6.33
C ARG A 284 10.47 8.36 -5.29
N THR A 285 11.27 7.39 -5.70
CA THR A 285 11.92 6.42 -4.81
C THR A 285 13.43 6.35 -4.98
N VAL A 286 14.01 7.24 -5.79
CA VAL A 286 15.48 7.40 -5.92
C VAL A 286 16.08 8.39 -4.91
N ARG A 287 15.24 9.15 -4.20
CA ARG A 287 15.64 10.17 -3.22
C ARG A 287 14.66 10.23 -2.06
N ALA A 288 15.12 10.75 -0.92
CA ALA A 288 14.23 11.23 0.12
C ALA A 288 13.55 12.55 -0.30
N THR A 289 12.45 12.90 0.37
CA THR A 289 11.70 14.14 0.10
C THR A 289 11.14 14.71 1.39
N VAL A 290 11.07 16.03 1.49
CA VAL A 290 10.37 16.73 2.58
C VAL A 290 9.51 17.83 2.02
N THR A 291 8.24 17.83 2.40
CA THR A 291 7.25 18.81 1.95
C THR A 291 6.71 19.57 3.15
N PRO A 292 6.86 20.90 3.24
CA PRO A 292 6.13 21.71 4.21
C PRO A 292 4.64 21.71 3.87
N THR A 293 3.79 21.28 4.81
CA THR A 293 2.35 21.09 4.57
C THR A 293 1.49 22.06 5.38
N MET A 294 1.97 22.55 6.52
CA MET A 294 1.27 23.54 7.35
C MET A 294 2.23 24.61 7.87
N LEU A 295 1.75 25.85 7.97
CA LEU A 295 2.51 26.98 8.51
C LEU A 295 1.58 27.88 9.33
N GLU A 296 1.94 28.13 10.59
CA GLU A 296 1.12 28.87 11.55
C GLU A 296 1.96 29.90 12.32
N ALA A 297 1.61 31.19 12.20
CA ALA A 297 2.23 32.25 12.97
C ALA A 297 1.40 33.53 13.02
N GLY A 298 1.42 34.22 14.16
CA GLY A 298 0.78 35.53 14.33
C GLY A 298 -0.74 35.49 14.46
N TYR A 299 -1.29 36.57 15.01
CA TYR A 299 -2.74 36.73 15.20
C TYR A 299 -3.22 38.18 14.98
N LYS A 300 -2.29 39.13 14.77
CA LYS A 300 -2.59 40.54 14.49
C LYS A 300 -1.40 41.19 13.77
N ILE A 301 -1.67 41.94 12.69
CA ILE A 301 -0.63 42.48 11.79
C ILE A 301 0.40 43.39 12.47
N ASN A 302 0.02 44.11 13.53
CA ASN A 302 0.94 45.01 14.25
C ASN A 302 1.58 44.37 15.48
N VAL A 303 1.54 43.04 15.61
CA VAL A 303 2.15 42.27 16.69
C VAL A 303 3.15 41.28 16.11
N ILE A 304 4.40 41.34 16.59
CA ILE A 304 5.41 40.31 16.36
C ILE A 304 5.05 39.12 17.27
N PRO A 305 4.78 37.91 16.74
CA PRO A 305 4.45 36.77 17.57
C PRO A 305 5.69 36.20 18.27
N GLY A 306 5.48 35.60 19.45
CA GLY A 306 6.53 34.93 20.21
C GLY A 306 6.77 33.47 19.81
N VAL A 307 5.90 32.90 18.97
CA VAL A 307 6.00 31.52 18.50
C VAL A 307 5.53 31.40 17.05
N ALA A 308 6.12 30.46 16.31
CA ALA A 308 5.69 30.06 14.97
C ALA A 308 5.90 28.54 14.81
N HIS A 309 4.99 27.88 14.07
CA HIS A 309 5.03 26.44 13.82
C HIS A 309 4.98 26.11 12.33
N ALA A 310 5.66 25.04 11.93
CA ALA A 310 5.47 24.40 10.62
C ALA A 310 5.38 22.89 10.76
N ASN A 311 4.43 22.25 10.08
CA ASN A 311 4.40 20.78 9.97
C ASN A 311 4.94 20.37 8.60
N LEU A 312 5.75 19.32 8.58
CA LEU A 312 6.40 18.80 7.38
C LEU A 312 6.13 17.30 7.23
N ASP A 313 5.91 16.86 6.00
CA ASP A 313 5.82 15.45 5.62
C ASP A 313 7.13 15.00 4.98
N GLY A 314 7.86 14.16 5.70
CA GLY A 314 9.12 13.56 5.28
C GLY A 314 8.92 12.13 4.78
N ARG A 315 9.63 11.79 3.71
CA ARG A 315 9.66 10.43 3.16
C ARG A 315 11.09 9.96 2.98
N ALA A 316 11.48 8.94 3.73
CA ALA A 316 12.82 8.33 3.68
C ALA A 316 12.80 7.04 2.85
N LEU A 317 13.95 6.66 2.28
CA LEU A 317 14.10 5.39 1.57
C LEU A 317 14.55 4.30 2.56
N PRO A 318 14.27 3.01 2.28
CA PRO A 318 14.78 1.89 3.07
C PRO A 318 16.28 2.00 3.36
N GLY A 319 16.64 1.99 4.64
CA GLY A 319 18.02 2.03 5.13
C GLY A 319 18.65 3.43 5.14
N THR A 320 17.87 4.49 4.93
CA THR A 320 18.36 5.88 4.89
C THR A 320 17.69 6.80 5.93
N GLU A 321 16.86 6.25 6.82
CA GLU A 321 16.08 7.02 7.79
C GLU A 321 16.95 7.83 8.74
N GLN A 322 18.05 7.25 9.23
CA GLN A 322 18.98 8.00 10.08
C GLN A 322 19.70 9.11 9.31
N GLU A 323 20.15 8.85 8.07
CA GLU A 323 20.72 9.88 7.20
C GLU A 323 19.73 11.03 6.97
N PHE A 324 18.46 10.70 6.77
CA PHE A 324 17.38 11.67 6.62
C PHE A 324 17.22 12.55 7.86
N LEU A 325 17.14 11.94 9.05
CA LEU A 325 16.97 12.65 10.32
C LEU A 325 18.17 13.56 10.62
N ASP A 326 19.39 13.04 10.46
CA ASP A 326 20.63 13.79 10.68
C ASP A 326 20.74 14.99 9.71
N THR A 327 20.34 14.78 8.46
CA THR A 327 20.29 15.85 7.45
C THR A 327 19.31 16.94 7.87
N ILE A 328 18.09 16.57 8.31
CA ILE A 328 17.10 17.54 8.77
C ILE A 328 17.61 18.33 9.95
N ASP A 329 18.15 17.66 10.98
CA ASP A 329 18.66 18.32 12.18
C ASP A 329 19.80 19.30 11.86
N SER A 330 20.65 18.98 10.87
CA SER A 330 21.69 19.90 10.39
C SER A 330 21.14 21.18 9.73
N LEU A 331 19.92 21.13 9.16
CA LEU A 331 19.28 22.23 8.46
C LEU A 331 18.46 23.14 9.38
N LEU A 332 18.10 22.71 10.61
CA LEU A 332 17.23 23.47 11.51
C LEU A 332 17.87 24.71 12.11
N GLY A 333 19.16 24.63 12.47
CA GLY A 333 19.84 25.66 13.26
C GLY A 333 19.44 25.64 14.73
N PRO A 334 20.11 26.45 15.59
CA PRO A 334 20.03 26.32 17.05
C PRO A 334 18.72 26.82 17.69
N ASP A 335 17.91 27.57 16.95
CA ASP A 335 16.69 28.24 17.45
C ASP A 335 15.38 27.50 17.09
N ILE A 336 15.49 26.28 16.56
CA ILE A 336 14.35 25.50 16.08
C ILE A 336 14.30 24.19 16.84
N GLU A 337 13.13 23.91 17.43
CA GLU A 337 12.82 22.64 18.05
C GLU A 337 12.08 21.77 17.05
N ARG A 338 12.42 20.47 17.00
CA ARG A 338 11.72 19.46 16.19
C ARG A 338 11.02 18.46 17.09
N GLU A 339 9.74 18.25 16.82
CA GLU A 339 8.90 17.23 17.45
C GLU A 339 8.46 16.23 16.38
N ASN A 340 8.66 14.93 16.60
CA ASN A 340 8.12 13.90 15.73
C ASN A 340 6.62 13.74 16.02
N LEU A 341 5.80 13.92 14.98
CA LEU A 341 4.36 13.73 15.05
C LEU A 341 3.96 12.29 14.72
N SER A 342 4.61 11.71 13.70
CA SER A 342 4.41 10.33 13.29
C SER A 342 5.68 9.77 12.66
N TYR A 343 5.95 8.49 12.90
CA TYR A 343 7.10 7.78 12.35
C TYR A 343 6.69 6.35 11.99
N THR A 344 6.80 6.01 10.71
CA THR A 344 6.65 4.65 10.20
C THR A 344 7.89 4.27 9.42
N GLU A 345 8.54 3.19 9.81
CA GLU A 345 9.79 2.71 9.20
C GLU A 345 9.59 2.41 7.71
N ALA A 346 10.65 2.62 6.92
CA ALA A 346 10.68 2.07 5.58
C ALA A 346 10.85 0.55 5.68
N VAL A 347 10.27 -0.19 4.74
CA VAL A 347 10.40 -1.65 4.71
C VAL A 347 10.97 -2.09 3.38
N SER A 348 11.68 -3.21 3.38
CA SER A 348 12.20 -3.85 2.18
C SER A 348 12.23 -5.35 2.31
N SER A 349 11.92 -6.05 1.23
CA SER A 349 11.88 -7.49 1.11
C SER A 349 12.89 -7.98 0.07
N PRO A 350 13.47 -9.19 0.27
CA PRO A 350 14.48 -9.71 -0.65
C PRO A 350 13.96 -9.94 -2.09
N ILE A 351 14.60 -9.31 -3.07
CA ILE A 351 14.30 -9.50 -4.50
C ILE A 351 14.83 -10.83 -5.06
N ASP A 352 15.96 -11.30 -4.52
CA ASP A 352 16.60 -12.57 -4.90
C ASP A 352 16.11 -13.67 -3.95
N SER A 353 14.81 -13.96 -4.00
CA SER A 353 14.16 -14.93 -3.12
C SER A 353 13.33 -15.95 -3.90
N PRO A 354 13.18 -17.19 -3.39
CA PRO A 354 12.27 -18.16 -4.00
C PRO A 354 10.82 -17.66 -4.01
N TRP A 355 10.47 -16.76 -3.10
CA TRP A 355 9.14 -16.15 -3.02
C TRP A 355 8.88 -15.19 -4.18
N PHE A 356 9.81 -14.27 -4.44
CA PHE A 356 9.71 -13.34 -5.57
C PHE A 356 9.65 -14.09 -6.91
N GLU A 357 10.48 -15.12 -7.07
CA GLU A 357 10.45 -15.95 -8.27
C GLU A 357 9.16 -16.76 -8.41
N ALA A 358 8.56 -17.23 -7.31
CA ALA A 358 7.26 -17.91 -7.36
C ALA A 358 6.13 -16.96 -7.78
N MET A 359 6.10 -15.72 -7.28
CA MET A 359 5.16 -14.70 -7.75
C MET A 359 5.37 -14.40 -9.24
N ALA A 360 6.63 -14.27 -9.66
CA ALA A 360 6.98 -14.02 -11.05
C ALA A 360 6.59 -15.19 -11.98
N ALA A 361 6.80 -16.43 -11.53
CA ALA A 361 6.40 -17.64 -12.24
C ALA A 361 4.87 -17.74 -12.37
N ALA A 362 4.13 -17.42 -11.30
CA ALA A 362 2.69 -17.42 -11.30
C ALA A 362 2.11 -16.43 -12.32
N LEU A 363 2.67 -15.22 -12.38
CA LEU A 363 2.32 -14.22 -13.41
C LEU A 363 2.63 -14.71 -14.82
N ARG A 364 3.83 -15.26 -15.07
CA ARG A 364 4.24 -15.74 -16.39
C ARG A 364 3.41 -16.93 -16.89
N ALA A 365 2.88 -17.74 -15.98
CA ALA A 365 2.00 -18.85 -16.33
C ALA A 365 0.67 -18.39 -16.92
N GLU A 366 0.14 -17.24 -16.45
CA GLU A 366 -1.10 -16.65 -16.96
C GLU A 366 -0.86 -15.61 -18.06
N ASP A 367 0.32 -14.98 -18.08
CA ASP A 367 0.79 -14.10 -19.12
C ASP A 367 2.25 -14.38 -19.54
N PRO A 368 2.47 -15.18 -20.60
CA PRO A 368 3.82 -15.52 -21.05
C PRO A 368 4.70 -14.34 -21.51
N LYS A 369 4.14 -13.13 -21.70
CA LYS A 369 4.94 -11.92 -21.99
C LYS A 369 5.18 -11.04 -20.75
N ALA A 370 4.80 -11.50 -19.55
CA ALA A 370 4.97 -10.74 -18.32
C ALA A 370 6.45 -10.47 -18.05
N VAL A 371 6.78 -9.17 -17.95
CA VAL A 371 8.08 -8.70 -17.47
C VAL A 371 7.93 -8.28 -16.02
N VAL A 372 8.40 -9.12 -15.11
CA VAL A 372 8.24 -8.91 -13.67
C VAL A 372 9.43 -8.10 -13.14
N VAL A 373 9.14 -6.98 -12.48
CA VAL A 373 10.15 -6.04 -11.96
C VAL A 373 9.89 -5.77 -10.48
N PRO A 374 10.92 -5.67 -9.63
CA PRO A 374 10.73 -5.24 -8.25
C PRO A 374 10.38 -3.76 -8.23
N PHE A 375 9.59 -3.32 -7.25
CA PHE A 375 9.06 -1.96 -7.18
C PHE A 375 9.18 -1.41 -5.76
N CYS A 376 9.59 -0.15 -5.65
CA CYS A 376 9.58 0.58 -4.39
C CYS A 376 8.41 1.56 -4.40
N MET A 377 7.52 1.43 -3.42
CA MET A 377 6.34 2.25 -3.28
C MET A 377 6.67 3.59 -2.65
N GLY A 378 6.05 4.65 -3.16
CA GLY A 378 6.17 5.98 -2.56
C GLY A 378 5.43 6.12 -1.22
N GLY A 379 4.35 5.34 -1.05
CA GLY A 379 3.55 5.27 0.18
C GLY A 379 3.96 4.11 1.08
N GLY A 380 3.03 3.68 1.93
CA GLY A 380 3.17 2.53 2.80
C GLY A 380 1.85 1.79 2.93
N THR A 381 1.92 0.52 3.34
CA THR A 381 0.77 -0.37 3.53
C THR A 381 0.84 -1.05 4.89
N ASP A 382 -0.17 -1.87 5.20
CA ASP A 382 -0.17 -2.77 6.36
C ASP A 382 1.02 -3.75 6.42
N ALA A 383 1.76 -3.94 5.32
CA ALA A 383 3.00 -4.73 5.35
C ALA A 383 4.00 -4.21 6.40
N LYS A 384 3.96 -2.90 6.71
CA LYS A 384 4.80 -2.29 7.76
C LYS A 384 4.45 -2.79 9.16
N ALA A 385 3.17 -3.06 9.44
CA ALA A 385 2.77 -3.63 10.72
C ALA A 385 3.33 -5.05 10.86
N PHE A 386 3.13 -5.90 9.85
CA PHE A 386 3.57 -7.31 9.88
C PHE A 386 5.10 -7.46 9.84
N ALA A 387 5.83 -6.50 9.26
CA ALA A 387 7.30 -6.48 9.28
C ALA A 387 7.87 -6.47 10.72
N ARG A 388 7.13 -5.93 11.70
CA ARG A 388 7.50 -5.95 13.13
C ARG A 388 7.56 -7.37 13.71
N LEU A 389 6.88 -8.33 13.08
CA LEU A 389 6.93 -9.75 13.41
C LEU A 389 8.02 -10.52 12.62
N GLY A 390 8.82 -9.83 11.81
CA GLY A 390 9.83 -10.44 10.94
C GLY A 390 9.28 -10.99 9.63
N ILE A 391 8.04 -10.66 9.27
CA ILE A 391 7.39 -11.12 8.03
C ILE A 391 7.80 -10.19 6.88
N ALA A 392 8.46 -10.74 5.85
CA ALA A 392 8.83 -9.94 4.68
C ALA A 392 7.59 -9.70 3.78
N GLY A 393 7.17 -8.44 3.64
CA GLY A 393 6.00 -8.06 2.86
C GLY A 393 6.27 -7.81 1.37
N TYR A 394 5.40 -8.32 0.49
CA TYR A 394 5.43 -8.07 -0.94
C TYR A 394 4.07 -7.53 -1.41
N GLY A 395 4.09 -6.44 -2.15
CA GLY A 395 2.90 -5.96 -2.85
C GLY A 395 2.62 -6.84 -4.07
N PHE A 396 1.58 -7.66 -3.98
CA PHE A 396 1.18 -8.67 -4.96
C PHE A 396 -0.33 -8.91 -4.91
N SER A 397 -1.09 -7.95 -5.45
CA SER A 397 -2.51 -8.08 -5.79
C SER A 397 -2.62 -8.21 -7.32
N PRO A 398 -2.51 -9.44 -7.86
CA PRO A 398 -2.35 -9.62 -9.29
C PRO A 398 -3.60 -9.20 -10.06
N LEU A 399 -3.46 -8.31 -11.03
CA LEU A 399 -4.54 -7.91 -11.94
C LEU A 399 -4.02 -7.72 -13.36
N ARG A 400 -4.85 -8.09 -14.34
CA ARG A 400 -4.63 -7.69 -15.73
C ARG A 400 -5.50 -6.49 -16.07
N LEU A 401 -4.87 -5.33 -16.17
CA LEU A 401 -5.45 -4.03 -16.47
C LEU A 401 -5.26 -3.67 -17.95
N PRO A 402 -6.26 -3.04 -18.60
CA PRO A 402 -6.08 -2.41 -19.91
C PRO A 402 -5.00 -1.32 -19.91
N ALA A 403 -4.32 -1.12 -21.05
CA ALA A 403 -3.23 -0.14 -21.18
C ALA A 403 -3.66 1.31 -20.85
N ASP A 404 -4.90 1.67 -21.18
CA ASP A 404 -5.51 2.99 -20.97
C ASP A 404 -6.39 3.06 -19.72
N PHE A 405 -6.27 2.10 -18.80
CA PHE A 405 -7.14 1.98 -17.64
C PHE A 405 -7.02 3.18 -16.68
N ARG A 406 -8.17 3.83 -16.46
CA ARG A 406 -8.32 5.06 -15.64
C ARG A 406 -9.08 4.89 -14.32
N GLY A 407 -9.73 3.75 -14.10
CA GLY A 407 -10.56 3.49 -12.91
C GLY A 407 -9.76 3.05 -11.69
N ARG A 408 -8.75 3.83 -11.30
CA ARG A 408 -7.75 3.45 -10.28
C ARG A 408 -8.17 3.87 -8.87
N ALA A 409 -7.48 3.31 -7.89
CA ALA A 409 -7.56 3.62 -6.46
C ALA A 409 -7.73 5.12 -6.18
N HIS A 410 -8.58 5.42 -5.20
CA HIS A 410 -8.94 6.76 -4.71
C HIS A 410 -9.61 7.69 -5.74
N GLY A 411 -9.66 7.32 -7.02
CA GLY A 411 -10.28 8.08 -8.09
C GLY A 411 -11.81 8.03 -8.09
N VAL A 412 -12.41 8.95 -8.85
CA VAL A 412 -13.83 8.88 -9.25
C VAL A 412 -14.01 7.78 -10.28
N ASP A 413 -15.16 7.11 -10.28
CA ASP A 413 -15.49 6.02 -11.21
C ASP A 413 -14.51 4.85 -11.14
N GLU A 414 -13.99 4.58 -9.93
CA GLU A 414 -13.23 3.38 -9.63
C GLU A 414 -14.01 2.12 -10.04
N ARG A 415 -13.31 1.20 -10.69
CA ARG A 415 -13.89 -0.04 -11.22
C ARG A 415 -12.79 -1.00 -11.57
N VAL A 416 -13.01 -2.30 -11.49
CA VAL A 416 -12.02 -3.31 -11.87
C VAL A 416 -12.50 -4.13 -13.06
N PRO A 417 -11.63 -4.44 -14.06
CA PRO A 417 -12.03 -5.30 -15.17
C PRO A 417 -12.35 -6.71 -14.66
N VAL A 418 -13.49 -7.27 -15.07
CA VAL A 418 -13.90 -8.64 -14.69
C VAL A 418 -12.86 -9.66 -15.15
N ASP A 419 -12.34 -9.53 -16.37
CA ASP A 419 -11.26 -10.40 -16.86
C ASP A 419 -9.94 -10.20 -16.10
N GLY A 420 -9.72 -9.00 -15.56
CA GLY A 420 -8.59 -8.68 -14.69
C GLY A 420 -8.69 -9.39 -13.35
N LEU A 421 -9.85 -9.35 -12.69
CA LEU A 421 -10.14 -10.11 -11.46
C LEU A 421 -9.96 -11.61 -11.66
N ARG A 422 -10.52 -12.13 -12.76
CA ARG A 422 -10.42 -13.56 -13.08
C ARG A 422 -8.99 -13.99 -13.36
N PHE A 423 -8.21 -13.15 -14.04
CA PHE A 423 -6.76 -13.35 -14.21
C PHE A 423 -6.06 -13.41 -12.85
N GLY A 424 -6.33 -12.43 -11.98
CA GLY A 424 -5.73 -12.34 -10.66
C GLY A 424 -6.01 -13.55 -9.78
N ALA A 425 -7.27 -14.02 -9.75
CA ALA A 425 -7.64 -15.23 -9.01
C ALA A 425 -6.86 -16.48 -9.45
N ARG A 426 -6.59 -16.65 -10.75
CA ARG A 426 -5.78 -17.77 -11.27
C ARG A 426 -4.30 -17.63 -10.90
N VAL A 427 -3.74 -16.42 -10.98
CA VAL A 427 -2.36 -16.14 -10.55
C VAL A 427 -2.22 -16.42 -9.05
N LEU A 428 -3.16 -15.95 -8.24
CA LEU A 428 -3.14 -16.12 -6.79
C LEU A 428 -3.29 -17.60 -6.38
N ASP A 429 -4.22 -18.34 -6.99
CA ASP A 429 -4.36 -19.80 -6.80
C ASP A 429 -3.04 -20.51 -7.08
N ARG A 430 -2.41 -20.20 -8.21
CA ARG A 430 -1.14 -20.80 -8.62
C ARG A 430 -0.03 -20.49 -7.63
N PHE A 431 0.16 -19.22 -7.30
CA PHE A 431 1.19 -18.79 -6.37
C PHE A 431 1.04 -19.54 -5.03
N LEU A 432 -0.13 -19.46 -4.40
CA LEU A 432 -0.36 -20.03 -3.06
C LEU A 432 -0.27 -21.57 -3.02
N ARG A 433 -0.48 -22.25 -4.15
CA ARG A 433 -0.30 -23.71 -4.25
C ARG A 433 1.14 -24.13 -4.48
N GLU A 434 1.93 -23.33 -5.19
CA GLU A 434 3.31 -23.67 -5.57
C GLU A 434 4.33 -23.29 -4.49
N VAL A 435 4.00 -22.31 -3.65
CA VAL A 435 4.80 -21.91 -2.49
C VAL A 435 4.56 -22.78 -1.27
#